data_AF-A0A7J9ARS6-F1
#
_entry.id   AF-A0A7J9ARS6-F1
#
_cell.length_a   1.000
_cell.length_b   1.000
_cell.length_c   1.000
_cell.angle_alpha   90.00
_cell.angle_beta   90.00
_cell.angle_gamma   90.00
#
_symmetry.space_group_name_H-M   'P 1'
#
loop_
_entity.id
_entity.type
_entity.pdbx_description
1 polymer ?
#
loop_
_entity_poly.entity_id
_entity_poly.type
_entity_poly.pdbx_seq_one_letter_code
_entity_poly.pdbx_strand_id
1 'polypeptide(L)'
;TPTVSETKSSFLKAYKRPIPSVYNTVLQELIVQQHLMRYKKTYRYDAVFALGFVTVYDQLMEGYPSDEDRDAIFQAYINALKEDPQQYRADAQKLEEWARAQTSSSLVEFSSRDGEVEAILKDIAERAGSKGSFSYSRFFAIGLFRLLELANATEPTVLEKLCAALNIDKRSVDRDLDVYRNLLSKLVQAKELLKEYVDREKKKREERSESPKANEAVKKCLGEYQYLS
;
A
#
# COMPACT_ATOMS: atom_id res chain seq x y z
N THR A 1 11.39 12.77 -19.76
CA THR A 1 11.05 12.18 -18.45
C THR A 1 10.67 13.30 -17.51
N PRO A 2 9.49 13.27 -16.87
CA PRO A 2 9.15 14.27 -15.87
C PRO A 2 10.11 14.19 -14.68
N THR A 3 10.23 15.27 -13.92
CA THR A 3 10.94 15.29 -12.64
C THR A 3 10.08 14.70 -11.53
N VAL A 4 10.72 14.36 -10.41
CA VAL A 4 10.02 13.96 -9.17
C VAL A 4 9.04 15.05 -8.73
N SER A 5 9.45 16.32 -8.82
CA SER A 5 8.60 17.47 -8.45
C SER A 5 7.34 17.56 -9.33
N GLU A 6 7.48 17.36 -10.65
CA GLU A 6 6.34 17.34 -11.57
C GLU A 6 5.38 16.19 -11.30
N THR A 7 5.90 15.02 -10.92
CA THR A 7 5.06 13.86 -10.54
C THR A 7 4.29 14.15 -9.26
N LYS A 8 4.96 14.67 -8.21
CA LYS A 8 4.30 15.10 -6.97
C LYS A 8 3.25 16.18 -7.22
N SER A 9 3.58 17.18 -8.05
CA SER A 9 2.65 18.23 -8.45
C SER A 9 1.44 17.66 -9.18
N SER A 10 1.64 16.67 -10.07
CA SER A 10 0.56 16.01 -10.78
C SER A 10 -0.39 15.27 -9.83
N PHE A 11 0.16 14.57 -8.83
CA PHE A 11 -0.64 13.92 -7.79
C PHE A 11 -1.49 14.94 -7.00
N LEU A 12 -0.88 16.02 -6.49
CA LEU A 12 -1.58 17.05 -5.71
C LEU A 12 -2.60 17.84 -6.53
N LYS A 13 -2.41 17.95 -7.85
CA LYS A 13 -3.39 18.56 -8.77
C LYS A 13 -4.58 17.64 -9.01
N ALA A 14 -4.34 16.33 -9.11
CA ALA A 14 -5.36 15.32 -9.31
C ALA A 14 -6.21 15.09 -8.04
N TYR A 15 -5.58 15.05 -6.86
CA TYR A 15 -6.28 14.92 -5.58
C TYR A 15 -6.10 16.18 -4.73
N LYS A 16 -7.13 17.04 -4.71
CA LYS A 16 -7.10 18.37 -4.05
C LYS A 16 -7.58 18.37 -2.61
N ARG A 17 -8.19 17.27 -2.15
CA ARG A 17 -8.70 17.15 -0.77
C ARG A 17 -7.52 16.99 0.20
N PRO A 18 -7.62 17.48 1.45
CA PRO A 18 -6.58 17.25 2.44
C PRO A 18 -6.40 15.75 2.72
N ILE A 19 -5.14 15.30 2.75
CA ILE A 19 -4.76 13.95 3.21
C ILE A 19 -4.16 14.10 4.61
N PRO A 20 -4.61 13.34 5.63
CA PRO A 20 -4.00 13.39 6.96
C PRO A 20 -2.49 13.15 6.88
N SER A 21 -1.71 13.93 7.64
CA SER A 21 -0.26 14.03 7.52
C SER A 21 0.46 12.68 7.59
N VAL A 22 -0.02 11.77 8.43
CA VAL A 22 0.50 10.40 8.53
C VAL A 22 0.52 9.64 7.21
N TYR A 23 -0.58 9.66 6.46
CA TYR A 23 -0.67 8.98 5.17
C TYR A 23 0.09 9.78 4.12
N ASN A 24 -0.06 11.11 4.13
CA ASN A 24 0.57 11.96 3.12
C ASN A 24 2.09 11.86 3.13
N THR A 25 2.75 11.83 4.30
CA THR A 25 4.21 11.69 4.38
C THR A 25 4.67 10.42 3.66
N VAL A 26 4.06 9.28 3.97
CA VAL A 26 4.45 7.99 3.37
C VAL A 26 4.05 7.91 1.90
N LEU A 27 2.87 8.42 1.50
CA LEU A 27 2.47 8.51 0.10
C LEU A 27 3.48 9.32 -0.72
N GLN A 28 3.93 10.47 -0.21
CA GLN A 28 4.92 11.31 -0.89
C GLN A 28 6.28 10.62 -1.03
N GLU A 29 6.72 9.84 -0.03
CA GLU A 29 7.93 9.03 -0.12
C GLU A 29 7.78 7.90 -1.14
N LEU A 30 6.65 7.19 -1.12
CA LEU A 30 6.36 6.14 -2.10
C LEU A 30 6.35 6.72 -3.53
N ILE A 31 5.73 7.89 -3.77
CA ILE A 31 5.74 8.53 -5.10
C ILE A 31 7.16 8.76 -5.59
N VAL A 32 8.08 9.20 -4.72
CA VAL A 32 9.49 9.38 -5.09
C VAL A 32 10.12 8.05 -5.49
N GLN A 33 9.94 7.01 -4.66
CA GLN A 33 10.53 5.70 -4.91
C GLN A 33 10.01 5.08 -6.21
N GLN A 34 8.70 5.13 -6.45
CA GLN A 34 8.12 4.61 -7.68
C GLN A 34 8.47 5.46 -8.89
N HIS A 35 8.55 6.79 -8.78
CA HIS A 35 9.02 7.65 -9.86
C HIS A 35 10.42 7.26 -10.32
N LEU A 36 11.36 7.12 -9.39
CA LEU A 36 12.75 6.74 -9.70
C LEU A 36 12.85 5.37 -10.36
N MET A 37 11.88 4.49 -10.12
CA MET A 37 11.78 3.17 -10.71
C MET A 37 11.13 3.22 -12.10
N ARG A 38 9.96 3.87 -12.22
CA ARG A 38 9.13 4.01 -13.42
C ARG A 38 9.87 4.61 -14.61
N TYR A 39 10.82 5.48 -14.33
CA TYR A 39 11.58 6.21 -15.35
C TYR A 39 13.02 5.70 -15.54
N LYS A 40 13.38 4.55 -14.97
CA LYS A 40 14.60 3.84 -15.37
C LYS A 40 14.50 3.44 -16.83
N LYS A 41 15.62 3.45 -17.55
CA LYS A 41 15.69 2.95 -18.95
C LYS A 41 15.25 1.49 -19.08
N THR A 42 15.42 0.72 -18.01
CA THR A 42 15.14 -0.71 -17.93
C THR A 42 13.71 -1.00 -17.50
N TYR A 43 12.94 0.03 -17.15
CA TYR A 43 11.59 -0.14 -16.63
C TYR A 43 10.70 -0.81 -17.68
N ARG A 44 10.04 -1.88 -17.25
CA ARG A 44 8.94 -2.53 -17.95
C ARG A 44 7.94 -2.92 -16.88
N TYR A 45 6.68 -2.56 -17.09
CA TYR A 45 5.57 -2.96 -16.23
C TYR A 45 5.53 -4.47 -16.09
N ASP A 46 5.22 -4.94 -14.88
CA ASP A 46 4.95 -6.35 -14.59
C ASP A 46 3.85 -6.49 -13.54
N ALA A 47 3.01 -7.51 -13.68
CA ALA A 47 1.86 -7.72 -12.81
C ALA A 47 2.27 -8.08 -11.36
N VAL A 48 3.43 -8.71 -11.16
CA VAL A 48 3.94 -9.05 -9.82
C VAL A 48 4.34 -7.79 -9.06
N PHE A 49 4.98 -6.83 -9.74
CA PHE A 49 5.21 -5.48 -9.22
C PHE A 49 3.89 -4.79 -8.85
N ALA A 50 2.89 -4.84 -9.73
CA ALA A 50 1.60 -4.20 -9.49
C ALA A 50 0.92 -4.80 -8.26
N LEU A 51 0.92 -6.13 -8.13
CA LEU A 51 0.45 -6.83 -6.93
C LEU A 51 1.17 -6.32 -5.68
N GLY A 52 2.50 -6.22 -5.72
CA GLY A 52 3.27 -5.74 -4.58
C GLY A 52 2.97 -4.27 -4.25
N PHE A 53 2.84 -3.40 -5.24
CA PHE A 53 2.46 -2.01 -5.01
C PHE A 53 1.06 -1.89 -4.40
N VAL A 54 0.06 -2.57 -4.98
CA VAL A 54 -1.32 -2.57 -4.49
C VAL A 54 -1.37 -3.08 -3.05
N THR A 55 -0.62 -4.14 -2.74
CA THR A 55 -0.48 -4.66 -1.36
C THR A 55 0.03 -3.60 -0.39
N VAL A 56 1.13 -2.91 -0.75
CA VAL A 56 1.69 -1.83 0.08
C VAL A 56 0.70 -0.69 0.25
N TYR A 57 0.04 -0.29 -0.83
CA TYR A 57 -0.91 0.81 -0.83
C TYR A 57 -2.10 0.51 0.07
N ASP A 58 -2.71 -0.66 -0.07
CA ASP A 58 -3.89 -1.03 0.70
C ASP A 58 -3.55 -1.17 2.19
N GLN A 59 -2.39 -1.75 2.52
CA GLN A 59 -1.92 -1.80 3.91
C GLN A 59 -1.59 -0.41 4.45
N LEU A 60 -1.00 0.48 3.65
CA LEU A 60 -0.76 1.87 4.05
C LEU A 60 -2.08 2.58 4.36
N MET A 61 -3.08 2.40 3.50
CA MET A 61 -4.35 3.11 3.54
C MET A 61 -5.43 2.42 4.39
N GLU A 62 -5.10 1.29 5.01
CA GLU A 62 -5.98 0.64 6.00
C GLU A 62 -6.28 1.61 7.16
N GLY A 63 -7.55 1.74 7.53
CA GLY A 63 -8.01 2.71 8.53
C GLY A 63 -8.17 4.14 8.02
N TYR A 64 -8.00 4.40 6.72
CA TYR A 64 -8.33 5.69 6.13
C TYR A 64 -9.85 5.96 6.25
N PRO A 65 -10.30 7.18 6.62
CA PRO A 65 -11.70 7.41 7.00
C PRO A 65 -12.76 7.22 5.90
N SER A 66 -12.36 7.29 4.63
CA SER A 66 -13.26 7.23 3.48
C SER A 66 -12.70 6.27 2.42
N ASP A 67 -13.46 5.22 2.11
CA ASP A 67 -13.08 4.27 1.06
C ASP A 67 -13.08 4.92 -0.33
N GLU A 68 -13.99 5.87 -0.58
CA GLU A 68 -14.03 6.66 -1.82
C GLU A 68 -12.76 7.51 -1.97
N ASP A 69 -12.32 8.14 -0.89
CA ASP A 69 -11.07 8.91 -0.90
C ASP A 69 -9.85 8.00 -1.09
N ARG A 70 -9.84 6.81 -0.47
CA ARG A 70 -8.79 5.83 -0.67
C ARG A 70 -8.69 5.46 -2.15
N ASP A 71 -9.79 5.16 -2.81
CA ASP A 71 -9.76 4.84 -4.24
C ASP A 71 -9.35 6.05 -5.10
N ALA A 72 -9.89 7.24 -4.81
CA ALA A 72 -9.52 8.46 -5.53
C ALA A 72 -8.02 8.82 -5.37
N ILE A 73 -7.43 8.59 -4.19
CA ILE A 73 -6.00 8.78 -3.95
C ILE A 73 -5.19 7.76 -4.76
N PHE A 74 -5.62 6.48 -4.78
CA PHE A 74 -4.95 5.44 -5.59
C PHE A 74 -4.93 5.82 -7.07
N GLN A 75 -6.09 6.21 -7.61
CA GLN A 75 -6.21 6.65 -8.99
C GLN A 75 -5.32 7.87 -9.27
N ALA A 76 -5.35 8.89 -8.41
CA ALA A 76 -4.52 10.08 -8.56
C ALA A 76 -3.02 9.75 -8.52
N TYR A 77 -2.61 8.83 -7.65
CA TYR A 77 -1.23 8.38 -7.50
C TYR A 77 -0.73 7.71 -8.78
N ILE A 78 -1.44 6.69 -9.27
CA ILE A 78 -0.99 5.92 -10.44
C ILE A 78 -1.02 6.78 -11.70
N ASN A 79 -2.05 7.61 -11.87
CA ASN A 79 -2.14 8.55 -12.99
C ASN A 79 -1.02 9.60 -12.98
N ALA A 80 -0.55 10.04 -11.80
CA ALA A 80 0.57 10.96 -11.70
C ALA A 80 1.88 10.37 -12.27
N LEU A 81 2.02 9.05 -12.23
CA LEU A 81 3.14 8.29 -12.80
C LEU A 81 2.96 7.93 -14.28
N LYS A 82 1.85 8.36 -14.91
CA LYS A 82 1.48 8.02 -16.30
C LYS A 82 1.34 6.51 -16.49
N GLU A 83 0.64 5.89 -15.55
CA GLU A 83 0.28 4.47 -15.55
C GLU A 83 -1.24 4.32 -15.38
N ASP A 84 -1.76 3.11 -15.58
CA ASP A 84 -3.19 2.83 -15.53
C ASP A 84 -3.61 2.22 -14.18
N PRO A 85 -4.39 2.93 -13.33
CA PRO A 85 -4.86 2.38 -12.06
C PRO A 85 -5.76 1.15 -12.22
N GLN A 86 -6.53 1.05 -13.30
CA GLN A 86 -7.43 -0.09 -13.53
C GLN A 86 -6.61 -1.34 -13.82
N GLN A 87 -5.58 -1.24 -14.67
CA GLN A 87 -4.64 -2.33 -14.93
C GLN A 87 -3.99 -2.83 -13.64
N TYR A 88 -3.51 -1.92 -12.79
CA TYR A 88 -2.89 -2.30 -11.51
C TYR A 88 -3.83 -3.10 -10.61
N ARG A 89 -5.09 -2.66 -10.45
CA ARG A 89 -6.09 -3.36 -9.63
C ARG A 89 -6.48 -4.71 -10.23
N ALA A 90 -6.72 -4.76 -11.53
CA ALA A 90 -7.13 -5.98 -12.23
C ALA A 90 -6.03 -7.05 -12.22
N ASP A 91 -4.78 -6.67 -12.52
CA ASP A 91 -3.66 -7.61 -12.51
C ASP A 91 -3.31 -8.06 -11.09
N ALA A 92 -3.38 -7.17 -10.08
CA ALA A 92 -3.23 -7.57 -8.69
C ALA A 92 -4.30 -8.60 -8.29
N GLN A 93 -5.58 -8.32 -8.54
CA GLN A 93 -6.68 -9.24 -8.23
C GLN A 93 -6.50 -10.60 -8.91
N LYS A 94 -6.17 -10.61 -10.21
CA LYS A 94 -5.92 -11.84 -10.97
C LYS A 94 -4.82 -12.70 -10.35
N LEU A 95 -3.70 -12.08 -9.96
CA LEU A 95 -2.60 -12.79 -9.31
C LEU A 95 -2.99 -13.27 -7.90
N GLU A 96 -3.78 -12.50 -7.15
CA GLU A 96 -4.27 -12.94 -5.84
C GLU A 96 -5.21 -14.16 -5.95
N GLU A 97 -6.16 -14.14 -6.88
CA GLU A 97 -7.08 -15.24 -7.15
C GLU A 97 -6.33 -16.50 -7.58
N TRP A 98 -5.36 -16.34 -8.49
CA TRP A 98 -4.48 -17.44 -8.89
C TRP A 98 -3.73 -17.99 -7.69
N ALA A 99 -3.07 -17.14 -6.89
CA ALA A 99 -2.27 -17.57 -5.75
C ALA A 99 -3.08 -18.35 -4.70
N ARG A 100 -4.32 -17.91 -4.41
CA ARG A 100 -5.22 -18.61 -3.47
C ARG A 100 -5.62 -20.01 -3.95
N ALA A 101 -5.57 -20.27 -5.25
CA ALA A 101 -5.85 -21.58 -5.84
C ALA A 101 -4.60 -22.49 -5.91
N GLN A 102 -3.42 -22.00 -5.51
CA GLN A 102 -2.17 -22.77 -5.58
C GLN A 102 -1.84 -23.47 -4.27
N THR A 103 -1.12 -24.58 -4.39
CA THR A 103 -0.29 -25.19 -3.35
C THR A 103 1.18 -24.77 -3.52
N SER A 104 2.01 -25.01 -2.49
CA SER A 104 3.46 -24.77 -2.55
C SER A 104 4.17 -25.38 -3.76
N SER A 105 3.77 -26.60 -4.18
CA SER A 105 4.36 -27.25 -5.36
C SER A 105 3.89 -26.60 -6.65
N SER A 106 2.57 -26.43 -6.78
CA SER A 106 1.96 -25.89 -8.00
C SER A 106 2.40 -24.45 -8.29
N LEU A 107 2.71 -23.67 -7.24
CA LEU A 107 3.21 -22.30 -7.34
C LEU A 107 4.62 -22.25 -7.92
N VAL A 108 5.52 -23.16 -7.50
CA VAL A 108 6.91 -23.18 -8.00
C VAL A 108 7.05 -23.92 -9.34
N GLU A 109 6.08 -24.77 -9.67
CA GLU A 109 5.99 -25.51 -10.94
C GLU A 109 5.21 -24.72 -12.01
N PHE A 110 5.05 -23.40 -11.86
CA PHE A 110 4.33 -22.56 -12.85
C PHE A 110 4.88 -22.69 -14.28
N SER A 111 6.17 -23.02 -14.43
CA SER A 111 6.83 -23.13 -15.74
C SER A 111 6.38 -24.34 -16.56
N SER A 112 5.88 -25.41 -15.92
CA SER A 112 5.37 -26.61 -16.59
C SER A 112 3.86 -26.56 -16.86
N ARG A 113 3.20 -25.48 -16.46
CA ARG A 113 1.75 -25.31 -16.50
C ARG A 113 1.35 -24.20 -17.46
N ASP A 114 0.13 -24.25 -17.97
CA ASP A 114 -0.41 -23.24 -18.86
C ASP A 114 -1.60 -22.53 -18.23
N GLY A 115 -1.63 -21.21 -18.42
CA GLY A 115 -2.60 -20.31 -17.83
C GLY A 115 -2.11 -18.86 -17.98
N GLU A 116 -3.00 -17.91 -17.72
CA GLU A 116 -2.69 -16.50 -17.91
C GLU A 116 -1.59 -16.01 -16.95
N VAL A 117 -1.67 -16.41 -15.67
CA VAL A 117 -0.66 -16.03 -14.67
C VAL A 117 0.64 -16.81 -14.86
N GLU A 118 0.56 -18.08 -15.24
CA GLU A 118 1.72 -18.89 -15.62
C GLU A 118 2.49 -18.24 -16.78
N ALA A 119 1.79 -17.74 -17.81
CA ALA A 119 2.40 -17.02 -18.93
C ALA A 119 3.10 -15.72 -18.47
N ILE A 120 2.50 -14.97 -17.54
CA ILE A 120 3.11 -13.78 -16.93
C ILE A 120 4.41 -14.16 -16.20
N LEU A 121 4.38 -15.20 -15.38
CA LEU A 121 5.55 -15.65 -14.62
C LEU A 121 6.65 -16.20 -15.53
N LYS A 122 6.29 -16.89 -16.63
CA LYS A 122 7.24 -17.34 -17.67
C LYS A 122 7.92 -16.15 -18.37
N ASP A 123 7.18 -15.11 -18.77
CA ASP A 123 7.77 -13.88 -19.36
C ASP A 123 8.73 -13.19 -18.37
N ILE A 124 8.36 -13.13 -17.08
CA ILE A 124 9.25 -12.58 -16.05
C ILE A 124 10.53 -13.43 -15.94
N ALA A 125 10.40 -14.75 -15.87
CA ALA A 125 11.54 -15.67 -15.75
C ALA A 125 12.49 -15.56 -16.94
N GLU A 126 11.96 -15.46 -18.16
CA GLU A 126 12.75 -15.27 -19.38
C GLU A 126 13.51 -13.95 -19.35
N ARG A 127 12.83 -12.85 -19.01
CA ARG A 127 13.46 -11.52 -18.91
C ARG A 127 14.54 -11.47 -17.86
N ALA A 128 14.29 -12.04 -16.69
CA ALA A 128 15.24 -12.10 -15.58
C ALA A 128 16.45 -13.00 -15.87
N GLY A 129 16.27 -14.08 -16.64
CA GLY A 129 17.36 -14.96 -17.07
C GLY A 129 18.16 -14.44 -18.28
N SER A 130 17.64 -13.45 -19.01
CA SER A 130 18.32 -12.86 -20.16
C SER A 130 19.52 -11.99 -19.76
N LYS A 131 20.44 -11.70 -20.70
CA LYS A 131 21.52 -10.72 -20.51
C LYS A 131 21.02 -9.27 -20.38
N GLY A 132 19.71 -9.05 -20.52
CA GLY A 132 19.07 -7.76 -20.30
C GLY A 132 19.04 -7.39 -18.82
N SER A 133 18.90 -6.11 -18.53
CA SER A 133 18.70 -5.65 -17.16
C SER A 133 17.22 -5.76 -16.79
N PHE A 134 16.86 -6.83 -16.08
CA PHE A 134 15.54 -6.93 -15.46
C PHE A 134 15.39 -5.84 -14.39
N SER A 135 14.32 -5.06 -14.48
CA SER A 135 14.05 -3.94 -13.56
C SER A 135 13.44 -4.41 -12.25
N TYR A 136 14.21 -5.18 -11.48
CA TYR A 136 13.83 -5.60 -10.14
C TYR A 136 13.55 -4.38 -9.23
N SER A 137 12.60 -4.55 -8.31
CA SER A 137 12.25 -3.54 -7.31
C SER A 137 11.76 -4.18 -6.01
N ARG A 138 11.68 -3.39 -4.95
CA ARG A 138 11.08 -3.83 -3.68
C ARG A 138 9.62 -4.24 -3.84
N PHE A 139 8.84 -3.53 -4.67
CA PHE A 139 7.45 -3.91 -4.93
C PHE A 139 7.37 -5.28 -5.60
N PHE A 140 8.31 -5.62 -6.49
CA PHE A 140 8.38 -6.98 -7.05
C PHE A 140 8.60 -8.04 -5.96
N ALA A 141 9.53 -7.84 -5.04
CA ALA A 141 9.74 -8.75 -3.90
C ALA A 141 8.51 -8.91 -3.01
N ILE A 142 7.82 -7.79 -2.72
CA ILE A 142 6.57 -7.82 -1.95
C ILE A 142 5.48 -8.57 -2.71
N GLY A 143 5.40 -8.42 -4.03
CA GLY A 143 4.50 -9.19 -4.88
C GLY A 143 4.76 -10.70 -4.80
N LEU A 144 6.02 -11.12 -4.87
CA LEU A 144 6.39 -12.54 -4.68
C LEU A 144 5.99 -13.04 -3.29
N PHE A 145 6.26 -12.26 -2.24
CA PHE A 145 5.86 -12.63 -0.90
C PHE A 145 4.33 -12.72 -0.77
N ARG A 146 3.59 -11.82 -1.40
CA ARG A 146 2.13 -11.84 -1.41
C ARG A 146 1.57 -13.10 -2.10
N LEU A 147 2.17 -13.53 -3.21
CA LEU A 147 1.79 -14.80 -3.85
C LEU A 147 1.98 -15.98 -2.88
N LEU A 148 3.11 -16.04 -2.18
CA LEU A 148 3.41 -17.10 -1.21
C LEU A 148 2.46 -17.06 0.00
N GLU A 149 2.18 -15.87 0.52
CA GLU A 149 1.23 -15.65 1.63
C GLU A 149 -0.16 -16.18 1.27
N LEU A 150 -0.66 -15.83 0.08
CA LEU A 150 -1.99 -16.24 -0.37
C LEU A 150 -2.12 -17.73 -0.68
N ALA A 151 -1.04 -18.37 -1.11
CA ALA A 151 -0.96 -19.82 -1.30
C ALA A 151 -0.68 -20.59 0.01
N ASN A 152 -0.59 -19.90 1.15
CA ASN A 152 -0.17 -20.46 2.44
C ASN A 152 1.18 -21.24 2.34
N ALA A 153 2.12 -20.72 1.55
CA ALA A 153 3.36 -21.36 1.17
C ALA A 153 4.58 -20.57 1.67
N THR A 154 4.56 -20.13 2.93
CA THR A 154 5.53 -19.19 3.50
C THR A 154 6.84 -19.83 3.97
N GLU A 155 7.04 -21.12 3.71
CA GLU A 155 8.29 -21.81 4.05
C GLU A 155 9.48 -21.24 3.24
N PRO A 156 10.66 -21.03 3.87
CA PRO A 156 11.83 -20.45 3.19
C PRO A 156 12.28 -21.22 1.93
N THR A 157 12.06 -22.54 1.91
CA THR A 157 12.40 -23.43 0.79
C THR A 157 11.53 -23.20 -0.43
N VAL A 158 10.27 -22.78 -0.25
CA VAL A 158 9.36 -22.46 -1.36
C VAL A 158 9.77 -21.15 -2.00
N LEU A 159 10.11 -20.13 -1.19
CA LEU A 159 10.64 -18.87 -1.70
C LEU A 159 11.94 -19.09 -2.49
N GLU A 160 12.83 -19.95 -2.01
CA GLU A 160 14.06 -20.29 -2.73
C GLU A 160 13.78 -20.91 -4.10
N LYS A 161 12.87 -21.90 -4.15
CA LYS A 161 12.46 -22.55 -5.41
C LYS A 161 11.77 -21.57 -6.37
N LEU A 162 10.91 -20.70 -5.87
CA LEU A 162 10.23 -19.68 -6.67
C LEU A 162 11.23 -18.68 -7.28
N CYS A 163 12.16 -18.17 -6.46
CA CYS A 163 13.22 -17.28 -6.93
C CYS A 163 14.09 -17.95 -8.00
N ALA A 164 14.46 -19.21 -7.79
CA ALA A 164 15.22 -19.98 -8.78
C ALA A 164 14.44 -20.14 -10.10
N ALA A 165 13.15 -20.52 -10.03
CA ALA A 165 12.30 -20.68 -11.21
C ALA A 165 12.09 -19.36 -11.98
N LEU A 166 12.12 -18.22 -11.30
CA LEU A 166 12.01 -16.89 -11.89
C LEU A 166 13.35 -16.28 -12.31
N ASN A 167 14.49 -16.95 -12.10
CA ASN A 167 15.83 -16.38 -12.29
C ASN A 167 16.08 -15.08 -11.47
N ILE A 168 15.55 -15.02 -10.24
CA ILE A 168 15.68 -13.86 -9.34
C ILE A 168 16.63 -14.19 -8.19
N ASP A 169 17.50 -13.24 -7.84
CA ASP A 169 18.39 -13.37 -6.69
C ASP A 169 17.61 -13.35 -5.37
N LYS A 170 17.55 -14.50 -4.70
CA LYS A 170 16.89 -14.65 -3.40
C LYS A 170 17.42 -13.67 -2.35
N ARG A 171 18.72 -13.36 -2.36
CA ARG A 171 19.32 -12.45 -1.35
C ARG A 171 18.77 -11.03 -1.47
N SER A 172 18.54 -10.57 -2.70
CA SER A 172 17.90 -9.29 -2.97
C SER A 172 16.46 -9.27 -2.46
N VAL A 173 15.72 -10.36 -2.65
CA VAL A 173 14.35 -10.51 -2.14
C VAL A 173 14.32 -10.48 -0.61
N ASP A 174 15.14 -11.30 0.07
CA ASP A 174 15.20 -11.35 1.54
C ASP A 174 15.49 -9.95 2.13
N ARG A 175 16.50 -9.25 1.57
CA ARG A 175 16.85 -7.88 1.98
C ARG A 175 15.68 -6.91 1.85
N ASP A 176 14.96 -6.95 0.74
CA ASP A 176 13.86 -6.02 0.48
C ASP A 176 12.61 -6.34 1.32
N LEU A 177 12.37 -7.62 1.63
CA LEU A 177 11.32 -8.03 2.56
C LEU A 177 11.62 -7.60 4.00
N ASP A 178 12.88 -7.63 4.44
CA ASP A 178 13.27 -7.09 5.76
C ASP A 178 13.07 -5.58 5.85
N VAL A 179 13.43 -4.84 4.80
CA VAL A 179 13.15 -3.40 4.73
C VAL A 179 11.64 -3.14 4.74
N TYR A 180 10.86 -3.96 4.04
CA TYR A 180 9.40 -3.84 4.02
C TYR A 180 8.76 -4.08 5.40
N ARG A 181 9.16 -5.15 6.11
CA ARG A 181 8.68 -5.44 7.47
C ARG A 181 8.95 -4.28 8.42
N ASN A 182 10.13 -3.66 8.31
CA ASN A 182 10.48 -2.49 9.09
C ASN A 182 9.62 -1.26 8.75
N LEU A 183 9.26 -1.06 7.48
CA LEU A 183 8.33 -0.01 7.06
C LEU A 183 6.92 -0.24 7.63
N LEU A 184 6.40 -1.46 7.52
CA LEU A 184 5.08 -1.82 8.05
C LEU A 184 5.00 -1.64 9.56
N SER A 185 6.01 -2.08 10.30
CA SER A 185 6.04 -1.91 11.77
C SER A 185 5.96 -0.43 12.18
N LYS A 186 6.67 0.46 11.46
CA LYS A 186 6.58 1.92 11.69
C LYS A 186 5.19 2.47 11.36
N LEU A 187 4.55 1.97 10.30
CA LEU A 187 3.21 2.38 9.91
C LEU A 187 2.15 1.95 10.94
N VAL A 188 2.21 0.72 11.43
CA VAL A 188 1.31 0.23 12.48
C VAL A 188 1.43 1.09 13.74
N GLN A 189 2.65 1.34 14.20
CA GLN A 189 2.90 2.21 15.36
C GLN A 189 2.35 3.64 15.14
N ALA A 190 2.55 4.22 13.95
CA ALA A 190 2.03 5.55 13.62
C ALA A 190 0.50 5.59 13.61
N LYS A 191 -0.16 4.53 13.13
CA LYS A 191 -1.62 4.40 13.12
C LYS A 191 -2.21 4.27 14.52
N GLU A 192 -1.57 3.49 15.39
CA GLU A 192 -2.00 3.37 16.79
C GLU A 192 -1.98 4.73 17.49
N LEU A 193 -0.90 5.51 17.32
CA LEU A 193 -0.78 6.86 17.88
C LEU A 193 -1.87 7.82 17.35
N LEU A 194 -2.28 7.69 16.09
CA LEU A 194 -3.36 8.51 15.53
C LEU A 194 -4.72 8.10 16.02
N LYS A 195 -4.97 6.79 16.15
CA LYS A 195 -6.21 6.30 16.73
C LYS A 195 -6.37 6.86 18.13
N GLU A 196 -5.32 6.77 18.95
CA GLU A 196 -5.29 7.38 20.28
C GLU A 196 -5.51 8.90 20.26
N TYR A 197 -4.91 9.62 19.28
CA TYR A 197 -5.12 11.06 19.13
C TYR A 197 -6.56 11.40 18.74
N VAL A 198 -7.12 10.70 17.75
CA VAL A 198 -8.50 10.90 17.28
C VAL A 198 -9.50 10.57 18.38
N ASP A 199 -9.30 9.48 19.10
CA ASP A 199 -10.17 9.09 20.22
C ASP A 199 -10.10 10.12 21.35
N ARG A 200 -8.91 10.67 21.63
CA ARG A 200 -8.73 11.77 22.58
C ARG A 200 -9.46 13.04 22.14
N GLU A 201 -9.35 13.43 20.87
CA GLU A 201 -10.02 14.63 20.35
C GLU A 201 -11.54 14.45 20.28
N LYS A 202 -12.04 13.25 19.94
CA LYS A 202 -13.47 12.92 20.05
C LYS A 202 -13.96 13.06 21.49
N LYS A 203 -13.24 12.46 22.46
CA LYS A 203 -13.58 12.54 23.88
C LYS A 203 -13.58 13.99 24.40
N LYS A 204 -12.56 14.79 24.06
CA LYS A 204 -12.55 16.23 24.41
C LYS A 204 -13.71 16.99 23.78
N ARG A 205 -14.10 16.64 22.55
CA ARG A 205 -15.22 17.29 21.85
C ARG A 205 -16.57 16.90 22.49
N GLU A 206 -16.71 15.65 22.92
CA GLU A 206 -17.85 15.15 23.68
C GLU A 206 -17.95 15.86 25.04
N GLU A 207 -16.87 15.91 25.83
CA GLU A 207 -16.79 16.64 27.12
C GLU A 207 -17.09 18.14 26.95
N ARG A 208 -16.63 18.75 25.86
CA ARG A 208 -16.91 20.16 25.53
C ARG A 208 -18.34 20.39 25.01
N SER A 209 -19.03 19.35 24.57
CA SER A 209 -20.45 19.40 24.16
C SER A 209 -21.41 19.06 25.31
N GLU A 210 -20.94 18.40 26.37
CA GLU A 210 -21.69 18.14 27.60
C GLU A 210 -21.60 19.30 28.61
N SER A 211 -20.44 19.97 28.69
CA SER A 211 -20.21 21.13 29.56
C SER A 211 -21.09 22.40 29.33
N PRO A 212 -21.66 22.70 28.15
CA PRO A 212 -22.58 23.83 27.98
C PRO A 212 -23.88 23.65 28.79
N LYS A 213 -24.32 22.40 29.03
CA LYS A 213 -25.54 22.10 29.80
C LYS A 213 -25.37 22.31 31.31
N ALA A 214 -24.14 22.19 31.83
CA ALA A 214 -23.85 22.45 33.24
C ALA A 214 -23.87 23.96 33.56
N ASN A 215 -23.41 24.81 32.63
CA ASN A 215 -23.42 26.26 32.82
C ASN A 215 -24.83 26.88 32.72
N GLU A 216 -25.76 26.31 31.94
CA GLU A 216 -27.16 26.75 31.93
C GLU A 216 -27.90 26.38 33.23
N ALA A 217 -27.63 25.22 33.83
CA ALA A 217 -28.22 24.81 35.10
C ALA A 217 -27.75 25.70 36.27
N VAL A 218 -26.47 26.06 36.31
CA VAL A 218 -25.91 26.95 37.35
C VAL A 218 -26.43 28.38 37.22
N LYS A 219 -26.63 28.89 36.00
CA LYS A 219 -27.19 30.24 35.77
C LYS A 219 -28.67 30.33 36.15
N LYS A 220 -29.43 29.24 36.05
CA LYS A 220 -30.83 29.16 36.47
C LYS A 220 -30.97 29.09 37.99
N CYS A 221 -30.12 28.31 38.68
CA CYS A 221 -30.11 28.25 40.15
C CYS A 221 -29.64 29.56 40.81
N LEU A 222 -28.70 30.30 40.22
CA LEU A 222 -28.23 31.58 40.77
C LEU A 222 -29.18 32.76 40.49
N GLY A 223 -29.97 32.70 39.42
CA GLY A 223 -30.99 33.71 39.11
C GLY A 223 -32.23 33.65 40.02
N GLU A 224 -32.52 32.49 40.62
CA GLU A 224 -33.66 32.31 41.53
C GLU A 224 -33.38 32.79 42.97
N TYR A 225 -32.10 32.92 43.38
CA TYR A 225 -31.73 33.46 44.70
C TYR A 225 -31.77 34.99 44.78
N GLN A 226 -31.90 35.70 43.66
CA GLN A 226 -31.89 37.16 43.62
C GLN A 226 -33.28 37.81 43.73
N TYR A 227 -34.34 37.01 43.88
CA TYR A 227 -35.74 37.45 44.00
C TYR A 227 -36.40 37.12 45.34
N LEU A 228 -35.63 36.72 46.35
CA LEU A 228 -36.11 36.54 47.73
C LEU A 228 -35.37 37.49 48.66
N SER A 229 -35.78 38.77 48.67
CA SER A 229 -35.43 39.77 49.68
C SER A 229 -36.59 40.73 49.86
#